data_AF-A0A920S403-F1
#
_entry.id   AF-A0A920S403-F1
#
_cell.length_a   1.000
_cell.length_b   1.000
_cell.length_c   1.000
_cell.angle_alpha   90.00
_cell.angle_beta   90.00
_cell.angle_gamma   90.00
#
_symmetry.space_group_name_H-M   'P 1'
#
loop_
_entity.id
_entity.type
_entity.pdbx_description
1 polymer ?
#
loop_
_entity_poly.entity_id
_entity_poly.type
_entity_poly.pdbx_seq_one_letter_code
_entity_poly.pdbx_strand_id
1 'polypeptide(L)' 'MSIGYIVLKDEATIWRGPMMSKAIEQLLFNTNWSDLDYLIIDLPPGTGMRN' A
#
# COMPACT_ATOMS: atom_id res chain seq x y z
N MET A 1 -0.66 -8.87 11.33
CA MET A 1 -2.00 -8.46 10.84
C MET A 1 -1.88 -8.17 9.34
N SER A 2 -2.81 -8.65 8.51
CA SER A 2 -2.75 -8.55 7.04
C SER A 2 -3.54 -7.35 6.51
N ILE A 3 -3.05 -6.74 5.42
CA ILE A 3 -3.75 -5.70 4.66
C ILE A 3 -5.13 -6.16 4.16
N GLY A 4 -5.36 -7.47 4.06
CA GLY A 4 -6.66 -8.06 3.71
C GLY A 4 -7.78 -7.82 4.72
N TYR A 5 -7.50 -7.26 5.90
CA TYR A 5 -8.53 -6.87 6.88
C TYR A 5 -9.02 -5.42 6.72
N ILE A 6 -8.32 -4.62 5.91
CA ILE A 6 -8.67 -3.21 5.63
C ILE A 6 -9.54 -3.11 4.37
N VAL A 7 -9.52 -4.12 3.50
CA VAL A 7 -10.23 -4.13 2.23
C VAL A 7 -11.52 -4.94 2.36
N LEU A 8 -12.65 -4.24 2.45
CA LEU A 8 -13.94 -4.85 2.14
C LEU A 8 -13.89 -5.26 0.66
N LYS A 9 -14.07 -6.56 0.43
CA LYS A 9 -13.78 -7.28 -0.82
C LYS A 9 -14.57 -6.80 -2.05
N ASP A 10 -15.56 -5.93 -1.86
CA ASP A 10 -16.59 -5.64 -2.86
C ASP A 10 -16.78 -4.15 -3.21
N GLU A 11 -16.01 -3.24 -2.62
CA GLU A 11 -15.99 -1.85 -3.08
C GLU A 11 -14.59 -1.49 -3.52
N ALA A 12 -14.44 -1.07 -4.78
CA ALA A 12 -13.28 -0.30 -5.23
C ALA A 12 -13.30 1.04 -4.48
N THR A 13 -12.97 1.02 -3.19
CA THR A 13 -12.89 2.22 -2.38
C THR A 13 -11.85 3.10 -3.05
N ILE A 14 -12.25 4.29 -3.48
CA ILE A 14 -11.29 5.29 -3.96
C ILE A 14 -10.37 5.61 -2.79
N TRP A 15 -9.18 5.02 -2.79
CA TRP A 15 -8.16 5.28 -1.78
C TRP A 15 -7.76 6.74 -1.94
N ARG A 16 -8.30 7.61 -1.09
CA ARG A 16 -7.83 9.00 -1.03
C ARG A 16 -6.32 8.99 -0.77
N GLY A 17 -5.58 9.88 -1.42
CA GLY A 17 -4.10 9.91 -1.38
C GLY A 17 -3.47 9.62 -0.01
N PRO A 18 -3.94 10.22 1.09
CA PRO A 18 -3.41 9.96 2.44
C PRO A 18 -3.54 8.49 2.92
N MET A 19 -4.58 7.77 2.52
CA MET A 19 -4.75 6.35 2.89
C MET A 19 -3.78 5.45 2.12
N MET A 20 -3.54 5.75 0.84
CA MET A 20 -2.56 5.02 0.03
C MET A 20 -1.14 5.21 0.59
N SER A 21 -0.75 6.44 0.92
CA SER A 21 0.54 6.73 1.55
C SER A 21 0.72 5.96 2.85
N LYS A 22 -0.30 5.96 3.72
CA LYS A 22 -0.27 5.21 4.98
C LYS A 22 -0.15 3.70 4.77
N ALA A 23 -0.86 3.14 3.79
CA ALA A 23 -0.77 1.71 3.47
C ALA A 23 0.63 1.32 2.98
N ILE A 24 1.26 2.16 2.14
CA ILE A 24 2.63 1.96 1.67
C ILE A 24 3.63 2.04 2.82
N GLU A 25 3.51 3.04 3.70
CA GLU A 25 4.36 3.15 4.89
C GLU A 25 4.27 1.92 5.79
N GLN A 26 3.05 1.40 6.02
CA GLN A 26 2.87 0.18 6.80
C GLN A 26 3.49 -1.05 6.12
N LEU A 27 3.34 -1.17 4.80
CA LEU A 27 3.92 -2.25 4.01
C LEU A 27 5.45 -2.24 4.06
N LEU A 28 6.06 -1.06 3.93
CA LEU A 28 7.52 -0.92 3.86
C LEU A 28 8.18 -1.00 5.23
N PHE A 29 7.60 -0.37 6.25
CA PHE A 29 8.29 -0.16 7.53
C PHE A 29 7.73 -1.00 8.68
N ASN A 30 6.46 -1.42 8.59
CA ASN A 30 5.77 -2.13 9.69
C ASN A 30 5.37 -3.56 9.32
N THR A 31 6.00 -4.13 8.30
CA THR A 31 5.84 -5.53 7.91
C THR A 31 7.15 -6.27 8.16
N ASN A 32 7.07 -7.39 8.88
CA ASN A 32 8.23 -8.23 9.15
C ASN A 32 8.53 -9.12 7.93
N TRP A 33 9.49 -8.71 7.12
CA TRP A 33 9.80 -9.35 5.85
C TRP A 33 10.78 -10.52 5.91
N SER A 34 11.42 -10.81 7.06
CA SER A 34 12.49 -11.83 7.28
C SER A 34 12.85 -12.74 6.10
N ASP A 35 14.13 -12.75 5.72
CA ASP A 35 14.68 -13.58 4.64
C ASP A 35 14.07 -13.27 3.25
N LEU A 36 13.73 -11.99 3.00
CA LEU A 36 13.22 -11.53 1.71
C LEU A 36 14.37 -11.24 0.72
N ASP A 37 14.47 -12.05 -0.32
CA ASP A 37 15.43 -11.83 -1.40
C ASP A 37 15.01 -10.71 -2.35
N TYR A 38 13.70 -10.62 -2.68
CA TYR A 38 13.16 -9.64 -3.61
C TYR A 38 11.75 -9.18 -3.24
N LEU A 39 11.49 -7.87 -3.37
CA LEU A 39 10.17 -7.26 -3.29
C LEU A 39 9.85 -6.57 -4.62
N ILE A 40 8.77 -7.00 -5.29
CA ILE A 40 8.29 -6.37 -6.52
C ILE A 40 7.04 -5.56 -6.19
N ILE A 41 7.06 -4.27 -6.51
CA ILE A 41 5.94 -3.35 -6.28
C ILE A 41 5.54 -2.75 -7.62
N ASP A 42 4.31 -3.02 -8.05
CA ASP A 42 3.72 -2.41 -9.25
C ASP A 42 2.95 -1.15 -8.83
N LEU A 43 3.63 0.00 -8.93
CA LEU A 43 3.02 1.29 -8.66
C LEU A 43 2.35 1.83 -9.94
N PRO A 44 1.16 2.43 -9.84
CA PRO A 44 0.53 3.08 -10.99
C PRO A 44 1.44 4.20 -11.54
N PRO A 45 1.38 4.50 -12.85
CA PRO A 45 2.18 5.57 -13.45
C PRO A 45 1.88 6.90 -12.75
N GLY A 46 2.93 7.67 -12.47
CA GLY A 46 2.94 8.64 -11.38
C GLY A 46 1.79 9.65 -11.34
N THR A 47 1.39 10.02 -10.13
CA THR A 47 0.81 11.33 -9.83
C THR A 47 1.61 11.94 -8.69
N GLY A 48 2.71 12.62 -9.05
CA GLY A 48 3.29 13.62 -8.15
C GLY A 48 2.15 14.50 -7.66
N MET A 49 2.02 14.64 -6.33
CA MET A 49 1.20 15.67 -5.72
C MET A 49 1.63 17.00 -6.34
N ARG A 50 0.85 17.50 -7.30
CA ARG A 50 0.92 18.90 -7.71
C ARG A 50 0.10 19.65 -6.67
N ASN A 51 0.84 20.35 -5.81
CA ASN A 51 0.42 21.21 -4.69
C ASN A 51 -0.20 20.52 -3.47
#